data_AF-A0A0A2WSJ4-F1
#
_entry.id   AF-A0A0A2WSJ4-F1
#
_cell.length_a   1.000
_cell.length_b   1.000
_cell.length_c   1.000
_cell.angle_alpha   90.00
_cell.angle_beta   90.00
_cell.angle_gamma   90.00
#
_symmetry.space_group_name_H-M   'P 1'
#
loop_
_entity.id
_entity.type
_entity.pdbx_description
1 polymer ?
#
loop_
_entity_poly.entity_id
_entity_poly.type
_entity_poly.pdbx_seq_one_letter_code
_entity_poly.pdbx_strand_id
1 'polypeptide(L)'
;MSKDKNQTKQKAARTAKAQTQRRSRKAKVKATVGEFDLLDYKNVEVLRKFLSETGKILPRRRTGLTAKEQRILARTIKRARVLGLLPFTEKLVRK
;
A
#
# COMPACT_ATOMS: atom_id res chain seq x y z
N MET A 1 30.22 35.76 32.67
CA MET A 1 28.82 36.17 32.39
C MET A 1 28.46 35.90 30.94
N SER A 2 27.49 34.97 30.77
CA SER A 2 26.59 34.74 29.63
C SER A 2 26.90 35.39 28.27
N LYS A 3 27.45 34.60 27.34
CA LYS A 3 27.17 34.78 25.91
C LYS A 3 26.32 33.61 25.41
N ASP A 4 25.14 33.97 24.91
CA ASP A 4 24.28 33.25 23.96
C ASP A 4 23.69 31.88 24.33
N LYS A 5 22.71 31.92 25.25
CA LYS A 5 21.67 30.89 25.42
C LYS A 5 20.80 30.64 24.16
N ASN A 6 21.03 31.37 23.06
CA ASN A 6 20.20 31.33 21.85
C ASN A 6 20.76 30.40 20.74
N GLN A 7 22.06 30.09 20.76
CA GLN A 7 22.65 29.13 19.80
C GLN A 7 22.34 27.67 20.18
N THR A 8 22.20 27.37 21.47
CA THR A 8 21.84 26.04 21.98
C THR A 8 20.36 25.71 21.76
N LYS A 9 19.46 26.71 21.77
CA LYS A 9 18.02 26.51 21.48
C LYS A 9 17.75 26.17 20.01
N GLN A 10 18.52 26.71 19.07
CA GLN A 10 18.32 26.45 17.64
C GLN A 10 18.81 25.06 17.19
N LYS A 11 19.78 24.45 17.87
CA LYS A 11 20.25 23.09 17.57
C LYS A 11 19.28 22.01 18.07
N ALA A 12 18.60 22.23 19.20
CA ALA A 12 17.61 21.28 19.74
C ALA A 12 16.34 21.13 18.88
N ALA A 13 15.91 22.19 18.18
CA ALA A 13 14.76 22.14 17.28
C ALA A 13 15.03 21.40 15.96
N ARG A 14 16.30 21.30 15.54
CA ARG A 14 16.72 20.61 14.30
C ARG A 14 16.75 19.09 14.46
N THR A 15 17.10 18.58 15.64
CA THR A 15 17.14 17.15 15.94
C THR A 15 15.75 16.55 16.20
N ALA A 16 14.80 17.33 16.75
CA ALA A 16 13.43 16.88 16.99
C ALA A 16 12.59 16.68 15.71
N LYS A 17 12.87 17.44 14.63
CA LYS A 17 12.14 17.31 13.34
C LYS A 17 12.65 16.18 12.45
N ALA A 18 13.85 15.66 12.69
CA ALA A 18 14.39 14.50 11.96
C ALA A 18 13.79 13.16 12.42
N GLN A 19 13.16 13.14 13.60
CA GLN A 19 12.63 11.96 14.27
C GLN A 19 11.11 11.79 14.17
N THR A 20 10.40 12.52 13.30
CA THR A 20 9.10 12.00 12.81
C THR A 20 9.44 10.86 11.86
N GLN A 21 9.78 9.72 12.47
CA GLN A 21 10.19 8.48 11.86
C GLN A 21 9.37 8.27 10.60
N ARG A 22 10.04 8.28 9.45
CA ARG A 22 9.48 7.87 8.16
C ARG A 22 8.98 6.44 8.38
N ARG A 23 7.72 6.27 8.80
CA ARG A 23 7.09 4.97 8.97
C ARG A 23 7.43 4.19 7.71
N SER A 24 8.17 3.10 7.87
CA SER A 24 8.67 2.31 6.76
C SER A 24 7.49 2.03 5.84
N ARG A 25 7.52 2.63 4.64
CA ARG A 25 6.42 2.48 3.69
C ARG A 25 6.38 1.00 3.33
N LYS A 26 5.27 0.32 3.63
CA LYS A 26 5.08 -1.08 3.25
C LYS A 26 5.44 -1.27 1.77
N ALA A 27 6.08 -2.38 1.45
CA ALA A 27 6.47 -2.71 0.08
C ALA A 27 5.27 -2.65 -0.88
N LYS A 28 5.53 -2.24 -2.13
CA LYS A 28 4.51 -2.19 -3.19
C LYS A 28 4.22 -3.61 -3.67
N VAL A 29 2.95 -3.94 -3.85
CA VAL A 29 2.54 -5.30 -4.29
C VAL A 29 3.17 -5.67 -5.63
N LYS A 30 3.18 -4.77 -6.61
CA LYS A 30 3.80 -5.02 -7.92
C LYS A 30 5.28 -5.42 -7.83
N ALA A 31 6.01 -4.93 -6.82
CA ALA A 31 7.43 -5.26 -6.65
C ALA A 31 7.66 -6.65 -6.04
N THR A 32 6.64 -7.22 -5.39
CA THR A 32 6.69 -8.57 -4.78
C THR A 32 6.10 -9.65 -5.66
N VAL A 33 5.44 -9.26 -6.75
CA VAL A 33 4.87 -10.17 -7.73
C VAL A 33 5.79 -10.15 -8.95
N GLY A 34 6.10 -11.31 -9.52
CA GLY A 34 6.86 -11.42 -10.77
C GLY A 34 6.05 -10.89 -11.96
N GLU A 35 6.35 -11.39 -13.15
CA GLU A 35 5.52 -11.10 -14.32
C GLU A 35 4.15 -11.79 -14.20
N PHE A 36 3.08 -11.07 -14.54
CA PHE A 36 1.71 -11.58 -14.48
C PHE A 36 0.81 -10.86 -15.47
N ASP A 37 -0.25 -11.53 -15.92
CA ASP A 37 -1.26 -10.92 -16.77
C ASP A 37 -2.33 -10.22 -15.91
N LEU A 38 -2.60 -8.95 -16.22
CA LEU A 38 -3.63 -8.14 -15.57
C LEU A 38 -5.05 -8.47 -16.07
N LEU A 39 -5.19 -9.14 -17.21
CA LEU A 39 -6.48 -9.52 -17.80
C LEU A 39 -6.97 -10.89 -17.32
N ASP A 40 -6.07 -11.73 -16.79
CA ASP A 40 -6.41 -13.04 -16.26
C ASP A 40 -7.17 -12.92 -14.94
N TYR A 41 -8.49 -13.14 -15.02
CA TYR A 41 -9.39 -13.15 -13.87
C TYR A 41 -9.42 -14.50 -13.14
N LYS A 42 -8.80 -15.54 -13.70
CA LYS A 42 -8.75 -16.88 -13.11
C LYS A 42 -7.54 -17.08 -12.20
N ASN A 43 -6.51 -16.24 -12.33
CA ASN A 43 -5.34 -16.27 -11.44
C ASN A 43 -5.63 -15.67 -10.06
N VAL A 44 -6.32 -16.44 -9.21
CA VAL A 44 -6.75 -16.02 -7.88
C VAL A 44 -5.56 -15.69 -6.96
N GLU A 45 -4.47 -16.43 -7.07
CA GLU A 45 -3.29 -16.27 -6.22
C GLU A 45 -2.65 -14.89 -6.37
N VAL A 46 -2.50 -14.43 -7.61
CA VAL A 46 -1.96 -13.10 -7.90
C VAL A 46 -2.97 -12.02 -7.51
N LEU A 47 -4.24 -12.16 -7.91
CA LEU A 47 -5.26 -11.15 -7.65
C LEU A 47 -5.53 -10.93 -6.16
N ARG A 48 -5.44 -11.99 -5.33
CA ARG A 48 -5.61 -11.91 -3.87
C ARG A 48 -4.57 -10.99 -3.23
N LYS A 49 -3.33 -10.92 -3.76
CA LYS A 49 -2.28 -10.00 -3.26
C LYS A 49 -2.65 -8.52 -3.47
N PHE A 50 -3.54 -8.22 -4.42
CA PHE A 50 -4.03 -6.87 -4.68
C PHE A 50 -5.26 -6.47 -3.84
N LEU A 51 -5.72 -7.36 -2.95
CA LEU A 51 -6.79 -7.09 -2.00
C LEU A 51 -6.24 -6.77 -0.61
N SER A 52 -7.01 -6.03 0.18
CA SER A 52 -6.81 -5.90 1.62
C SER A 52 -7.33 -7.14 2.35
N GLU A 53 -6.98 -7.26 3.64
CA GLU A 53 -7.53 -8.29 4.54
C GLU A 53 -9.07 -8.28 4.57
N THR A 54 -9.68 -7.11 4.39
CA THR A 54 -11.13 -6.93 4.28
C THR A 54 -11.72 -7.19 2.89
N GLY A 55 -10.92 -7.73 1.97
CA GLY A 55 -11.33 -8.01 0.60
C GLY A 55 -11.46 -6.77 -0.30
N LYS A 56 -11.13 -5.55 0.15
CA LYS A 56 -11.20 -4.33 -0.67
C LYS A 56 -10.01 -4.24 -1.63
N ILE A 57 -10.20 -3.63 -2.81
CA ILE A 57 -9.10 -3.42 -3.77
C ILE A 57 -8.11 -2.41 -3.19
N LEU A 58 -6.82 -2.77 -3.17
CA LEU A 58 -5.77 -1.88 -2.66
C LEU A 58 -5.61 -0.63 -3.55
N PRO A 59 -5.33 0.54 -2.94
CA PRO A 59 -5.10 1.76 -3.70
C PRO A 59 -3.74 1.74 -4.41
N ARG A 60 -3.59 2.58 -5.44
CA ARG A 60 -2.34 2.70 -6.25
C ARG A 60 -1.07 2.90 -5.44
N ARG A 61 -1.15 3.66 -4.34
CA ARG A 61 -0.02 3.89 -3.41
C ARG A 61 0.52 2.60 -2.77
N ARG A 62 -0.31 1.55 -2.69
CA ARG A 62 0.04 0.23 -2.16
C ARG A 62 0.31 -0.78 -3.27
N THR A 63 -0.45 -0.74 -4.37
CA THR A 63 -0.25 -1.68 -5.47
C THR A 63 1.01 -1.36 -6.27
N GLY A 64 1.36 -0.09 -6.43
CA GLY A 64 2.49 0.34 -7.27
C GLY A 64 2.19 0.33 -8.76
N LEU A 65 0.91 0.20 -9.16
CA LEU A 65 0.48 0.14 -10.55
C LEU A 65 0.28 1.53 -11.18
N THR A 66 0.44 1.60 -12.50
CA THR A 66 0.06 2.78 -13.28
C THR A 66 -1.46 2.98 -13.27
N ALA A 67 -1.93 4.15 -13.73
CA ALA A 67 -3.38 4.42 -13.80
C ALA A 67 -4.11 3.47 -14.75
N LYS A 68 -3.49 3.10 -15.88
CA LYS A 68 -4.04 2.15 -16.85
C LYS A 68 -4.13 0.75 -16.24
N GLU A 69 -3.03 0.28 -15.67
CA GLU A 69 -2.95 -1.04 -15.02
C GLU A 69 -3.97 -1.17 -13.88
N GLN A 70 -4.10 -0.15 -13.02
CA GLN A 70 -5.07 -0.19 -11.91
C GLN A 70 -6.53 -0.28 -12.41
N ARG A 71 -6.88 0.40 -13.51
CA ARG A 71 -8.22 0.32 -14.11
C ARG A 71 -8.50 -1.07 -14.68
N ILE A 72 -7.50 -1.68 -15.31
CA ILE A 72 -7.59 -3.05 -15.84
C ILE A 72 -7.77 -4.01 -14.66
N LEU A 73 -6.87 -3.97 -13.67
CA LEU A 73 -6.93 -4.78 -12.45
C LEU A 73 -8.31 -4.70 -11.78
N ALA A 74 -8.87 -3.50 -11.63
CA ALA A 74 -10.17 -3.32 -10.99
C ALA A 74 -11.30 -4.01 -11.76
N ARG A 75 -11.27 -4.03 -13.10
CA ARG A 75 -12.25 -4.77 -13.92
C ARG A 75 -12.05 -6.28 -13.78
N THR A 76 -10.81 -6.74 -13.81
CA THR A 76 -10.45 -8.17 -13.65
C THR A 76 -10.88 -8.71 -12.29
N ILE A 77 -10.58 -7.99 -11.20
CA ILE A 77 -11.03 -8.36 -9.85
C ILE A 77 -12.56 -8.40 -9.75
N LYS A 78 -13.26 -7.43 -10.35
CA LYS A 78 -14.73 -7.43 -10.36
C LYS A 78 -15.30 -8.65 -11.08
N ARG A 79 -14.71 -9.07 -12.21
CA ARG A 79 -15.08 -10.31 -12.91
C ARG A 79 -14.85 -11.53 -12.03
N ALA A 80 -13.67 -11.65 -11.41
CA ALA A 80 -13.34 -12.75 -10.52
C ALA A 80 -14.31 -12.85 -9.31
N ARG A 81 -14.77 -11.72 -8.77
CA ARG A 81 -15.78 -11.67 -7.70
C ARG A 81 -17.15 -12.19 -8.13
N VAL A 82 -17.62 -11.79 -9.31
CA VAL A 82 -18.91 -12.27 -9.86
C VAL A 82 -18.87 -13.78 -10.09
N LEU A 83 -17.72 -14.31 -10.47
CA LEU A 83 -17.51 -15.76 -10.63
C LEU A 83 -17.30 -16.52 -9.32
N GLY A 84 -17.33 -15.85 -8.16
CA GLY A 84 -17.13 -16.50 -6.85
C GLY A 84 -15.68 -16.85 -6.52
N LEU A 85 -14.70 -16.38 -7.30
CA LEU A 85 -13.27 -16.67 -7.08
C LEU A 85 -12.64 -15.77 -6.01
N LEU A 86 -13.18 -14.57 -5.82
CA LEU A 86 -12.69 -13.58 -4.85
C LEU A 86 -13.85 -13.01 -4.03
N PRO A 87 -13.59 -12.63 -2.76
CA PRO A 87 -14.63 -12.06 -1.91
C PRO A 87 -14.93 -10.60 -2.28
N PHE A 88 -16.18 -10.20 -2.04
CA PHE A 88 -16.61 -8.80 -2.13
C PHE A 88 -16.16 -8.00 -0.89
N THR A 89 -16.31 -8.61 0.29
CA THR A 89 -15.97 -8.03 1.58
C THR A 89 -15.63 -9.15 2.55
N GLU A 90 -14.71 -8.89 3.47
CA GLU A 90 -14.33 -9.80 4.55
C GLU A 90 -14.34 -9.06 5.89
N LYS A 91 -14.62 -9.79 6.97
CA LYS A 91 -14.56 -9.24 8.32
C LYS A 91 -13.09 -9.05 8.72
N LEU A 92 -12.75 -7.86 9.22
CA LEU A 92 -11.41 -7.63 9.74
C LEU A 92 -11.23 -8.38 11.05
N VAL A 93 -10.41 -9.42 11.05
CA VAL A 93 -9.99 -10.12 12.28
C VAL A 93 -8.67 -9.50 12.74
N ARG A 94 -8.67 -8.94 13.95
CA ARG A 94 -7.43 -8.50 14.60
C ARG A 94 -6.84 -9.72 15.30
N LYS A 95 -5.60 -10.07 14.97
CA LYS A 95 -4.82 -11.10 15.65
C LYS A 95 -4.07 -10.47 16.82
#